data_AF-Q7NUW6-F1
#
_entry.id   AF-Q7NUW6-F1
#
_cell.length_a   1.000
_cell.length_b   1.000
_cell.length_c   1.000
_cell.angle_alpha   90.00
_cell.angle_beta   90.00
_cell.angle_gamma   90.00
#
_symmetry.space_group_name_H-M   'P 1'
#
loop_
_entity.id
_entity.type
_entity.pdbx_description
1 polymer ?
#
loop_
_entity_poly.entity_id
_entity_poly.type
_entity_poly.pdbx_seq_one_letter_code
_entity_poly.pdbx_strand_id
1 'polypeptide(L)'
;MNEMTQLKSMIDGLKKRRMGFKKQLDDFKALQGEIAALEARAESDPVARGKLQKLEAMMKSGGEQLHQQIVSKVAMAEKTFSQLGKQLKQLAPEDDAKASAMAEPVKAAPVLAKKHRRSFV
;
A
#
# COMPACT_ATOMS: atom_id res chain seq x y z
N MET A 1 21.79 24.03 -19.53
CA MET A 1 21.09 22.74 -19.34
C MET A 1 21.39 22.29 -17.92
N ASN A 2 20.42 22.01 -17.03
CA ASN A 2 20.68 21.07 -15.90
C ASN A 2 19.49 20.86 -14.95
N GLU A 3 18.71 21.87 -14.59
CA GLU A 3 17.71 21.74 -13.52
C GLU A 3 16.54 20.82 -13.88
N MET A 4 16.02 20.94 -15.11
CA MET A 4 14.89 20.12 -15.56
C MET A 4 15.26 18.64 -15.75
N THR A 5 16.52 18.37 -16.13
CA THR A 5 17.06 17.01 -16.25
C THR A 5 17.28 16.40 -14.87
N GLN A 6 17.75 17.20 -13.90
CA GLN A 6 17.93 16.79 -12.52
C GLN A 6 16.59 16.50 -11.83
N LEU A 7 15.57 17.32 -12.08
CA LEU A 7 14.21 17.09 -11.59
C LEU A 7 13.61 15.79 -12.15
N LYS A 8 13.76 15.53 -13.46
CA LYS A 8 13.32 14.26 -14.08
C LYS A 8 14.00 13.04 -13.43
N SER A 9 15.32 13.10 -13.24
CA SER A 9 16.08 12.04 -12.58
C SER A 9 15.60 11.78 -11.15
N MET A 10 15.30 12.83 -10.38
CA MET A 10 14.73 12.69 -9.04
C MET A 10 13.33 12.04 -9.07
N ILE A 11 12.46 12.46 -9.99
CA ILE A 11 11.12 11.89 -10.17
C ILE A 11 11.20 10.39 -10.53
N ASP A 12 12.10 10.01 -11.42
CA ASP A 12 12.28 8.61 -11.81
C ASP A 12 12.84 7.76 -10.65
N GLY A 13 13.75 8.33 -9.86
CA GLY A 13 14.22 7.72 -8.62
C GLY A 13 13.12 7.56 -7.57
N LEU A 14 12.17 8.49 -7.48
CA LEU A 14 11.01 8.40 -6.60
C LEU A 14 10.03 7.32 -7.09
N LYS A 15 9.77 7.24 -8.41
CA LYS A 15 8.94 6.19 -9.00
C LYS A 15 9.50 4.79 -8.75
N LYS A 16 10.81 4.58 -8.97
CA LYS A 16 11.46 3.29 -8.68
C LYS A 16 11.32 2.89 -7.22
N ARG A 17 11.56 3.83 -6.29
CA ARG A 17 11.39 3.59 -4.86
C ARG A 17 9.94 3.27 -4.49
N ARG A 18 8.96 3.99 -5.06
CA ARG A 18 7.53 3.69 -4.88
C ARG A 18 7.17 2.27 -5.31
N MET A 19 7.67 1.81 -6.45
CA MET A 19 7.43 0.44 -6.91
C MET A 19 8.06 -0.59 -5.96
N GLY A 20 9.28 -0.33 -5.48
CA GLY A 20 9.94 -1.16 -4.47
C GLY A 20 9.13 -1.25 -3.17
N PHE A 21 8.65 -0.12 -2.65
CA PHE A 21 7.79 -0.09 -1.46
C PHE A 21 6.46 -0.79 -1.66
N LYS A 22 5.86 -0.69 -2.85
CA LYS A 22 4.63 -1.43 -3.16
C LYS A 22 4.86 -2.93 -3.05
N LYS A 23 5.95 -3.45 -3.63
CA LYS A 23 6.30 -4.87 -3.50
C LYS A 23 6.50 -5.27 -2.04
N GLN A 24 7.26 -4.49 -1.28
CA GLN A 24 7.48 -4.76 0.15
C GLN A 24 6.19 -4.75 0.97
N LEU A 25 5.23 -3.88 0.64
CA LEU A 25 3.90 -3.87 1.28
C LEU A 25 3.09 -5.11 0.92
N ASP A 26 3.14 -5.55 -0.33
CA ASP A 26 2.42 -6.75 -0.77
C ASP A 26 3.02 -8.01 -0.09
N ASP A 27 4.35 -8.10 -0.01
CA ASP A 27 5.07 -9.16 0.72
C ASP A 27 4.70 -9.15 2.22
N PHE A 28 4.62 -7.96 2.84
CA PHE A 28 4.22 -7.82 4.24
C PHE A 28 2.77 -8.28 4.49
N LYS A 29 1.84 -7.95 3.59
CA LYS A 29 0.45 -8.42 3.68
C LYS A 29 0.35 -9.93 3.55
N ALA A 30 1.14 -10.54 2.67
CA ALA A 30 1.20 -11.99 2.54
C ALA A 30 1.66 -12.63 3.86
N LEU A 31 2.72 -12.10 4.47
CA LEU A 31 3.21 -12.56 5.79
C LEU A 31 2.15 -12.41 6.89
N GLN A 32 1.41 -11.30 6.91
CA GLN A 32 0.29 -11.14 7.86
C GLN A 32 -0.80 -12.21 7.67
N GLY A 33 -1.10 -12.57 6.41
CA GLY A 33 -2.02 -13.66 6.10
C GLY A 33 -1.52 -15.03 6.58
N GLU A 34 -0.22 -15.31 6.42
CA GLU A 34 0.39 -16.54 6.92
C GLU A 34 0.35 -16.63 8.45
N ILE A 35 0.62 -15.52 9.15
CA ILE A 35 0.51 -15.44 10.61
C ILE A 35 -0.92 -15.72 11.06
N ALA A 36 -1.92 -15.08 10.43
CA ALA A 36 -3.33 -15.32 10.74
C ALA A 36 -3.73 -16.79 10.51
N ALA A 37 -3.21 -17.43 9.45
CA ALA A 37 -3.45 -18.85 9.19
C ALA A 37 -2.73 -19.78 10.19
N LEU A 38 -1.61 -19.34 10.79
CA LEU A 38 -0.97 -20.05 11.90
C LEU A 38 -1.77 -19.88 13.18
N GLU A 39 -2.25 -18.68 13.49
CA GLU A 39 -3.09 -18.38 14.66
C GLU A 39 -4.37 -19.23 14.66
N ALA A 40 -5.06 -19.31 13.52
CA ALA A 40 -6.27 -20.11 13.39
C ALA A 40 -6.05 -21.61 13.64
N ARG A 41 -4.83 -22.11 13.44
CA ARG A 41 -4.47 -23.52 13.62
C ARG A 41 -3.76 -23.81 14.93
N ALA A 42 -3.29 -22.80 15.65
CA ALA A 42 -2.42 -22.94 16.82
C ALA A 42 -3.08 -23.66 18.01
N GLU A 43 -4.41 -23.65 18.10
CA GLU A 43 -5.15 -24.37 19.14
C GLU A 43 -5.09 -25.89 18.95
N SER A 44 -5.08 -26.35 17.70
CA SER A 44 -5.13 -27.78 17.33
C SER A 44 -3.81 -28.34 16.78
N ASP A 45 -2.89 -27.47 16.34
CA ASP A 45 -1.61 -27.85 15.74
C ASP A 45 -0.42 -27.35 16.60
N PRO A 46 0.28 -28.26 17.30
CA PRO A 46 1.44 -27.89 18.12
C PRO A 46 2.62 -27.33 17.30
N VAL A 47 2.71 -27.68 16.01
CA VAL A 47 3.73 -27.12 15.10
C VAL A 47 3.41 -25.66 14.78
N ALA A 48 2.14 -25.34 14.50
CA ALA A 48 1.69 -23.98 14.29
C ALA A 48 1.93 -23.11 15.55
N ARG A 49 1.58 -23.65 16.72
CA ARG A 49 1.84 -23.00 18.01
C ARG A 49 3.33 -22.73 18.25
N GLY A 50 4.19 -23.71 17.97
CA GLY A 50 5.64 -23.57 18.11
C GLY A 50 6.22 -22.51 17.17
N LYS A 51 5.69 -22.37 15.95
CA LYS A 51 6.08 -21.32 15.01
C LYS A 51 5.69 -19.93 15.50
N LEU A 52 4.48 -19.76 16.03
CA LEU A 52 4.03 -18.48 16.61
C LEU A 52 4.87 -18.07 17.81
N GLN A 53 5.18 -19.01 18.71
CA GLN A 53 6.03 -18.71 19.88
C GLN A 53 7.43 -18.26 19.48
N LYS A 54 8.03 -18.86 18.45
CA LYS A 54 9.33 -18.42 17.91
C LYS A 54 9.25 -17.03 17.29
N LEU A 55 8.18 -16.75 16.53
CA LEU A 55 7.95 -15.43 15.95
C LEU A 55 7.81 -14.37 17.06
N GLU A 56 7.00 -14.65 18.08
CA GLU A 56 6.78 -13.76 19.22
C GLU A 56 8.08 -13.51 20.00
N ALA A 57 8.88 -14.55 20.22
CA ALA A 57 10.18 -14.41 20.88
C ALA A 57 11.14 -13.51 20.08
N MET A 58 11.22 -13.66 18.74
CA MET A 58 12.02 -12.77 17.89
C MET A 58 11.51 -11.33 17.90
N MET A 59 10.19 -11.14 17.92
CA MET A 59 9.60 -9.80 18.00
C MET A 59 9.97 -9.10 19.31
N LYS A 60 9.96 -9.83 20.44
CA LYS A 60 10.33 -9.32 21.76
C LYS A 60 11.84 -9.10 21.96
N SER A 61 12.70 -9.91 21.34
CA SER A 61 14.16 -9.84 21.54
C SER A 61 14.89 -8.81 20.67
N GLY A 62 14.18 -8.08 19.82
CA GLY A 62 14.78 -7.06 18.94
C GLY A 62 13.90 -6.62 17.78
N GLY A 63 12.82 -7.35 17.47
CA GLY A 63 11.85 -6.95 16.45
C GLY A 63 11.15 -5.63 16.75
N GLU A 64 10.91 -5.30 18.02
CA GLU A 64 10.28 -4.03 18.41
C GLU A 64 11.13 -2.79 18.05
N GLN A 65 12.45 -2.87 18.25
CA GLN A 65 13.37 -1.79 17.88
C GLN A 65 13.46 -1.63 16.36
N LEU A 66 13.46 -2.74 15.61
CA LEU A 66 13.38 -2.76 14.16
C LEU A 66 12.06 -2.15 13.65
N HIS A 67 10.94 -2.49 14.29
CA HIS A 67 9.63 -1.95 13.97
C HIS A 67 9.58 -0.43 14.17
N GLN A 68 10.07 0.07 15.31
CA GLN A 68 10.14 1.51 15.58
C GLN A 68 11.02 2.26 14.57
N GLN A 69 12.16 1.69 14.18
CA GLN A 69 13.02 2.28 13.16
C GLN A 69 12.33 2.38 11.80
N ILE A 70 11.62 1.32 11.39
CA ILE A 70 10.87 1.31 10.13
C ILE A 70 9.77 2.38 10.16
N VAL A 71 8.94 2.41 11.21
CA VAL A 71 7.86 3.39 11.36
C VAL A 71 8.40 4.82 11.31
N SER A 72 9.51 5.10 12.02
CA SER A 72 10.17 6.41 12.01
C SER A 72 10.65 6.82 10.60
N LYS A 73 11.29 5.90 9.86
CA LYS A 73 11.75 6.17 8.49
C LYS A 73 10.59 6.39 7.52
N VAL A 74 9.48 5.66 7.68
CA VAL A 74 8.26 5.85 6.88
C VAL A 74 7.65 7.23 7.17
N ALA A 75 7.51 7.62 8.43
CA ALA A 75 6.98 8.94 8.80
C ALA A 75 7.86 10.10 8.25
N MET A 76 9.19 9.94 8.30
CA MET A 76 10.11 10.88 7.66
C MET A 76 9.91 10.94 6.14
N ALA A 77 9.75 9.80 5.48
CA ALA A 77 9.51 9.75 4.03
C ALA A 77 8.21 10.46 3.68
N GLU A 78 7.11 10.17 4.40
CA GLU A 78 5.81 10.80 4.21
C GLU A 78 5.88 12.33 4.36
N LYS A 79 6.57 12.83 5.38
CA LYS A 79 6.82 14.26 5.58
C LYS A 79 7.59 14.87 4.41
N THR A 80 8.62 14.19 3.94
CA THR A 80 9.47 14.65 2.82
C THR A 80 8.68 14.70 1.52
N PHE A 81 7.89 13.65 1.22
CA PHE A 81 7.00 13.61 0.05
C PHE A 81 5.92 14.69 0.11
N SER A 82 5.35 14.94 1.29
CA SER A 82 4.37 16.01 1.49
C SER A 82 4.96 17.40 1.24
N GLN A 83 6.20 17.65 1.69
CA GLN A 83 6.91 18.91 1.41
C GLN A 83 7.24 19.05 -0.07
N LEU A 84 7.75 17.99 -0.71
CA LEU A 84 8.00 17.97 -2.16
C LEU A 84 6.72 18.24 -2.96
N GLY A 85 5.59 17.65 -2.57
CA GLY A 85 4.30 17.90 -3.21
C GLY A 85 3.84 19.36 -3.08
N LYS A 86 4.10 20.01 -1.93
CA LYS A 86 3.81 21.43 -1.73
C LYS A 86 4.73 22.33 -2.58
N GLN A 87 6.02 22.04 -2.61
CA GLN A 87 6.99 22.78 -3.42
C GLN A 87 6.69 22.64 -4.92
N LEU A 88 6.34 21.44 -5.38
CA LEU A 88 5.96 21.20 -6.78
C LEU A 88 4.67 21.94 -7.17
N LYS A 89 3.67 22.02 -6.27
CA LYS A 89 2.47 22.84 -6.49
C LYS A 89 2.78 24.34 -6.55
N GLN A 90 3.76 24.82 -5.81
CA GLN A 90 4.19 26.23 -5.87
C GLN A 90 4.99 26.55 -7.15
N LEU A 91 5.64 25.54 -7.74
CA LEU A 91 6.41 25.65 -8.98
C LEU A 91 5.58 25.41 -10.25
N ALA A 92 4.37 24.85 -10.13
CA ALA A 92 3.41 24.76 -11.23
C ALA A 92 2.60 26.08 -11.26
N PRO A 93 2.80 26.96 -12.25
CA PRO A 93 1.90 28.08 -12.44
C PRO A 93 0.50 27.52 -12.72
N GLU A 94 -0.52 28.12 -12.10
CA GLU A 94 -1.93 27.86 -12.39
C GLU A 94 -2.26 28.34 -13.81
N ASP A 95 -1.81 27.61 -14.81
CA ASP A 95 -2.12 27.91 -16.21
C ASP A 95 -2.38 26.60 -16.96
N ASP A 96 -3.35 25.83 -16.45
CA ASP A 96 -4.10 24.82 -17.21
C ASP A 96 -5.33 24.34 -16.43
N ALA A 97 -6.02 25.26 -15.75
CA ALA A 97 -7.38 25.04 -15.26
C ALA A 97 -8.39 25.34 -16.38
N LYS A 98 -8.18 24.81 -17.59
CA LYS A 98 -9.14 24.92 -18.70
C LYS A 98 -8.92 23.88 -19.81
N ALA A 99 -8.75 22.61 -19.45
CA ALA A 99 -8.96 21.54 -20.42
C ALA A 99 -9.60 20.31 -19.77
N SER A 100 -10.80 20.00 -20.23
CA SER A 100 -11.57 18.78 -19.97
C SER A 100 -12.41 18.71 -18.69
N ALA A 101 -13.21 19.77 -18.49
CA ALA A 101 -14.55 19.60 -17.93
C ALA A 101 -15.49 19.01 -19.00
N MET A 102 -15.27 17.78 -19.49
CA MET A 102 -16.26 16.99 -20.24
C MET A 102 -15.89 15.49 -20.21
N ALA A 103 -16.28 14.80 -19.15
CA ALA A 103 -16.56 13.37 -19.21
C ALA A 103 -17.77 13.12 -18.31
N GLU A 104 -18.93 13.03 -18.95
CA GLU A 104 -20.23 12.84 -18.32
C GLU A 104 -20.27 11.59 -17.42
N PRO A 105 -21.08 11.62 -16.34
CA PRO A 105 -21.31 10.44 -15.52
C PRO A 105 -22.21 9.48 -16.29
N VAL A 106 -21.65 8.35 -16.74
CA VAL A 106 -22.45 7.25 -17.29
C VAL A 106 -23.32 6.70 -16.15
N LYS A 107 -24.62 7.01 -16.23
CA LYS A 107 -25.67 6.49 -15.34
C LYS A 107 -25.62 4.96 -15.35
N ALA A 108 -25.33 4.37 -14.19
CA ALA A 108 -25.51 2.95 -13.95
C ALA A 108 -27.01 2.62 -14.02
N ALA A 109 -27.43 1.92 -15.07
CA ALA A 109 -28.77 1.34 -15.15
C ALA A 109 -28.86 0.13 -14.20
N PRO A 110 -29.96 -0.01 -13.43
CA PRO A 110 -30.15 -1.15 -12.54
C PRO A 110 -30.59 -2.37 -13.36
N VAL A 111 -29.72 -3.39 -13.47
CA VAL A 111 -30.14 -4.67 -14.07
C VAL A 111 -30.91 -5.46 -13.03
N LEU A 112 -32.22 -5.46 -13.25
CA LEU A 112 -33.29 -6.20 -12.57
C LEU A 112 -32.90 -7.61 -12.11
N ALA A 113 -33.07 -7.83 -10.81
CA ALA A 113 -33.13 -9.15 -10.19
C ALA A 113 -34.29 -9.97 -10.79
N LYS A 114 -33.96 -11.03 -11.54
CA LYS A 114 -34.94 -12.05 -11.96
C LYS A 114 -34.89 -13.23 -10.98
N LYS A 115 -36.03 -13.41 -10.33
CA LYS A 115 -36.37 -14.44 -9.35
C LYS A 115 -36.27 -15.86 -9.94
N HIS A 116 -35.74 -16.76 -9.10
CA HIS A 116 -36.18 -18.13 -8.86
C HIS A 116 -37.02 -18.84 -9.94
N ARG A 117 -36.50 -19.97 -10.45
CA ARG A 117 -37.32 -21.17 -10.69
C ARG A 117 -36.46 -22.42 -10.49
N ARG A 118 -36.79 -23.17 -9.44
CA ARG A 118 -36.36 -24.56 -9.22
C ARG A 118 -37.09 -25.43 -10.23
N SER A 119 -36.39 -26.36 -10.85
CA SER A 119 -36.99 -27.54 -11.48
C SER A 119 -36.13 -28.74 -11.13
N PHE A 120 -36.72 -29.61 -10.30
CA PHE A 120 -36.27 -30.98 -10.08
C PHE A 120 -36.62 -31.81 -11.31
N VAL A 121 -35.70 -32.66 -11.74
CA VAL A 121 -35.95 -33.91 -12.46
C VAL A 121 -35.09 -34.96 -11.79
#